data_AF-A0A498PWW9-F1
#
_entry.id   AF-A0A498PWW9-F1
#
_cell.length_a   1.000
_cell.length_b   1.000
_cell.length_c   1.000
_cell.angle_alpha   90.00
_cell.angle_beta   90.00
_cell.angle_gamma   90.00
#
_symmetry.space_group_name_H-M   'P 1'
#
loop_
_entity.id
_entity.type
_entity.pdbx_description
1 polymer ?
#
loop_
_entity_poly.entity_id
_entity_poly.type
_entity_poly.pdbx_seq_one_letter_code
_entity_poly.pdbx_strand_id
1 'polypeptide(L)'
;MRTLACVFVAASGIVLGCSSAANVADLKVGDCLRLGGTPDRPQVTKAACGTPDSNFKVIAVVKPGVGRAQCPADIDSSYSMHNSLSGEDSTLCLDIDWVVGGCMSVDPAHKTDPFRVDCNDTSAPHRQRATQILRDLDPPVTADQCVSGVGYTYTQRRFAVCVEDVSNGPRT
;
A
#
# COMPACT_ATOMS: atom_id res chain seq x y z
N MET A 1 -32.30 -60.44 3.49
CA MET A 1 -31.88 -59.13 2.97
C MET A 1 -32.72 -58.05 3.65
N ARG A 2 -32.13 -57.28 4.57
CA ARG A 2 -32.64 -55.99 5.07
C ARG A 2 -31.55 -55.32 5.93
N THR A 3 -30.76 -54.54 5.20
CA THR A 3 -29.90 -53.40 5.53
C THR A 3 -29.76 -52.97 7.01
N LEU A 4 -28.52 -53.04 7.52
CA LEU A 4 -28.06 -52.24 8.67
C LEU A 4 -27.83 -50.79 8.23
N ALA A 5 -28.43 -49.83 8.93
CA ALA A 5 -28.20 -48.41 8.76
C ALA A 5 -27.08 -47.95 9.72
N CYS A 6 -25.92 -47.58 9.18
CA CYS A 6 -24.86 -46.89 9.92
C CYS A 6 -25.19 -45.39 9.98
N VAL A 7 -25.51 -44.88 11.16
CA VAL A 7 -25.62 -43.44 11.42
C VAL A 7 -24.21 -42.90 11.65
N PHE A 8 -23.65 -42.22 10.65
CA PHE A 8 -22.45 -41.41 10.81
C PHE A 8 -22.86 -40.07 11.43
N VAL A 9 -22.52 -39.87 12.70
CA VAL A 9 -22.61 -38.57 13.36
C VAL A 9 -21.46 -37.71 12.81
N ALA A 10 -21.78 -36.80 11.90
CA ALA A 10 -20.85 -35.78 11.42
C ALA A 10 -20.61 -34.78 12.56
N ALA A 11 -19.45 -34.87 13.21
CA ALA A 11 -18.97 -33.83 14.11
C ALA A 11 -18.63 -32.59 13.28
N SER A 12 -19.56 -31.64 13.22
CA SER A 12 -19.31 -30.31 12.66
C SER A 12 -18.35 -29.56 13.59
N GLY A 13 -17.04 -29.70 13.33
CA GLY A 13 -16.01 -28.88 13.93
C GLY A 13 -16.19 -27.44 13.47
N ILE A 14 -16.76 -26.58 14.32
CA ILE A 14 -16.74 -25.14 14.13
C ILE A 14 -15.31 -24.70 14.41
N VAL A 15 -14.49 -24.59 13.37
CA VAL A 15 -13.21 -23.89 13.46
C VAL A 15 -13.55 -22.41 13.58
N LEU A 16 -13.59 -21.92 14.82
CA LEU A 16 -13.51 -20.50 15.10
C LEU A 16 -12.12 -20.04 14.63
N GLY A 17 -12.06 -19.59 13.38
CA GLY A 17 -10.90 -18.91 12.84
C GLY A 17 -10.69 -17.63 13.64
N CYS A 18 -9.77 -17.65 14.59
CA CYS A 18 -9.24 -16.43 15.17
C CYS A 18 -8.58 -15.65 14.04
N SER A 19 -9.26 -14.63 13.50
CA SER A 19 -8.63 -13.62 12.67
C SER A 19 -7.57 -12.94 13.53
N SER A 20 -6.33 -13.40 13.46
CA SER A 20 -5.20 -12.67 14.00
C SER A 20 -5.12 -11.38 13.20
N ALA A 21 -5.63 -10.28 13.77
CA ALA A 21 -5.21 -8.96 13.34
C ALA A 21 -3.69 -8.96 13.50
N ALA A 22 -2.95 -9.03 12.39
CA ALA A 22 -1.51 -8.98 12.44
C ALA A 22 -1.14 -7.71 13.21
N ASN A 23 -0.34 -7.87 14.28
CA ASN A 23 0.10 -6.71 15.05
C ASN A 23 0.85 -5.79 14.09
N VAL A 24 0.51 -4.52 14.11
CA VAL A 24 1.16 -3.48 13.30
C VAL A 24 2.68 -3.45 13.59
N ALA A 25 3.08 -3.90 14.78
CA ALA A 25 4.47 -4.11 15.20
C ALA A 25 5.26 -5.16 14.38
N ASP A 26 4.60 -6.02 13.60
CA ASP A 26 5.22 -7.09 12.82
C ASP A 26 5.39 -6.74 11.32
N LEU A 27 5.20 -5.47 10.96
CA LEU A 27 5.38 -5.02 9.58
C LEU A 27 6.86 -5.03 9.21
N LYS A 28 7.19 -5.76 8.14
CA LYS A 28 8.53 -5.86 7.57
C LYS A 28 8.57 -5.32 6.14
N VAL A 29 9.77 -5.09 5.63
CA VAL A 29 10.00 -4.73 4.23
C VAL A 29 9.27 -5.71 3.30
N GLY A 30 8.54 -5.15 2.34
CA GLY A 30 7.71 -5.89 1.38
C GLY A 30 6.28 -6.17 1.84
N ASP A 31 5.96 -6.01 3.13
CA ASP A 31 4.57 -6.07 3.58
C ASP A 31 3.81 -4.84 3.07
N CYS A 32 2.54 -5.04 2.75
CA CYS A 32 1.63 -3.95 2.42
C CYS A 32 0.66 -3.67 3.56
N LEU A 33 0.11 -2.46 3.56
CA LEU A 33 -0.73 -1.96 4.62
C LEU A 33 -1.75 -0.95 4.10
N ARG A 34 -2.81 -0.80 4.89
CA ARG A 34 -3.70 0.35 4.88
C ARG A 34 -3.18 1.36 5.89
N LEU A 35 -2.71 2.50 5.41
CA LEU A 35 -2.53 3.71 6.23
C LEU A 35 -3.76 4.59 6.06
N GLY A 36 -4.29 5.09 7.17
CA GLY A 36 -5.36 6.08 7.14
C GLY A 36 -5.55 6.73 8.50
N GLY A 37 -6.75 7.24 8.76
CA GLY A 37 -7.03 8.04 9.95
C GLY A 37 -6.73 9.52 9.71
N THR A 38 -6.65 10.30 10.79
CA THR A 38 -6.28 11.72 10.70
C THR A 38 -4.78 11.89 10.93
N PRO A 39 -4.17 13.02 10.52
CA PRO A 39 -2.77 13.31 10.84
C PRO A 39 -2.45 13.18 12.33
N ASP A 40 -3.39 13.53 13.22
CA ASP A 40 -3.22 13.42 14.68
C ASP A 40 -3.41 12.00 15.21
N ARG A 41 -4.16 11.16 14.50
CA ARG A 41 -4.43 9.76 14.88
C ARG A 41 -4.32 8.83 13.68
N PRO A 42 -3.10 8.66 13.13
CA PRO A 42 -2.87 7.75 12.03
C PRO A 42 -3.10 6.30 12.49
N GLN A 43 -3.66 5.49 11.60
CA GLN A 43 -4.01 4.09 11.81
C GLN A 43 -3.36 3.26 10.72
N VAL A 44 -2.73 2.16 11.12
CA VAL A 44 -2.14 1.21 10.19
C VAL A 44 -2.77 -0.16 10.38
N THR A 45 -3.03 -0.86 9.29
CA THR A 45 -3.47 -2.25 9.31
C THR A 45 -2.78 -3.00 8.19
N LYS A 46 -2.18 -4.15 8.48
CA LYS A 46 -1.56 -4.99 7.44
C LYS A 46 -2.61 -5.43 6.41
N ALA A 47 -2.26 -5.37 5.13
CA ALA A 47 -3.12 -5.74 4.02
C ALA A 47 -2.35 -6.59 3.00
N ALA A 48 -3.07 -7.34 2.17
CA ALA A 48 -2.46 -8.00 1.03
C ALA A 48 -2.13 -6.97 -0.06
N CYS A 49 -0.93 -7.01 -0.62
CA CYS A 49 -0.52 -6.09 -1.68
C CYS A 49 -1.45 -6.18 -2.90
N GLY A 50 -1.71 -5.05 -3.54
CA GLY A 50 -2.57 -4.92 -4.71
C GLY A 50 -4.08 -5.03 -4.44
N THR A 51 -4.48 -5.33 -3.21
CA THR A 51 -5.91 -5.37 -2.85
C THR A 51 -6.47 -3.97 -2.63
N PRO A 52 -7.81 -3.79 -2.68
CA PRO A 52 -8.46 -2.50 -2.36
C PRO A 52 -8.05 -1.91 -1.00
N ASP A 53 -7.69 -2.77 -0.04
CA ASP A 53 -7.29 -2.35 1.31
C ASP A 53 -5.84 -1.88 1.41
N SER A 54 -5.00 -2.12 0.39
CA SER A 54 -3.59 -1.75 0.40
C SER A 54 -3.35 -0.45 -0.36
N ASN A 55 -2.90 0.58 0.35
CA ASN A 55 -2.45 1.84 -0.25
C ASN A 55 -0.93 2.06 -0.17
N PHE A 56 -0.23 1.41 0.76
CA PHE A 56 1.22 1.52 0.89
C PHE A 56 1.91 0.16 1.04
N LYS A 57 3.19 0.14 0.66
CA LYS A 57 4.13 -0.96 0.86
C LYS A 57 5.33 -0.46 1.65
N VAL A 58 5.76 -1.27 2.62
CA VAL A 58 6.95 -0.99 3.43
C VAL A 58 8.21 -1.22 2.59
N ILE A 59 9.04 -0.19 2.43
CA ILE A 59 10.31 -0.27 1.69
C ILE A 59 11.52 -0.31 2.62
N ALA A 60 11.37 0.21 3.84
CA ALA A 60 12.37 0.13 4.89
C ALA A 60 11.70 0.22 6.26
N VAL A 61 12.35 -0.38 7.26
CA VAL A 61 12.02 -0.20 8.68
C VAL A 61 13.26 0.37 9.33
N VAL A 62 13.17 1.61 9.80
CA VAL A 62 14.29 2.27 10.48
C VAL A 62 14.17 2.10 11.98
N LYS A 63 15.34 1.87 12.60
CA LYS A 63 15.48 1.52 14.00
C LYS A 63 15.14 2.68 14.94
N PRO A 64 14.91 2.39 16.25
CA PRO A 64 14.58 3.38 17.25
C PRO A 64 15.59 4.53 17.36
N GLY A 65 15.08 5.73 17.62
CA GLY A 65 15.88 6.91 17.99
C GLY A 65 16.43 7.75 16.85
N VAL A 66 16.21 7.38 15.58
CA VAL A 66 16.74 8.13 14.41
C VAL A 66 15.65 8.70 13.49
N GLY A 67 14.42 8.18 13.57
CA GLY A 67 13.22 8.73 12.93
C GLY A 67 13.26 8.76 11.39
N ARG A 68 12.32 9.52 10.78
CA ARG A 68 12.14 9.66 9.33
C ARG A 68 13.42 10.03 8.57
N ALA A 69 14.39 10.68 9.22
CA ALA A 69 15.63 11.13 8.58
C ALA A 69 16.49 9.99 8.00
N GLN A 70 16.24 8.74 8.40
CA GLN A 70 16.89 7.56 7.82
C GLN A 70 16.11 6.88 6.70
N CYS A 71 14.90 7.33 6.38
CA CYS A 71 14.23 6.90 5.17
C CYS A 71 14.93 7.49 3.94
N PRO A 72 14.91 6.79 2.79
CA PRO A 72 15.23 7.42 1.51
C PRO A 72 14.43 8.72 1.36
N ALA A 73 15.05 9.76 0.79
CA ALA A 73 14.42 11.08 0.68
C ALA A 73 13.23 11.10 -0.27
N ASP A 74 13.12 10.10 -1.15
CA ASP A 74 12.10 9.95 -2.18
C ASP A 74 10.97 8.99 -1.77
N ILE A 75 10.74 8.73 -0.48
CA ILE A 75 9.58 7.96 -0.02
C ILE A 75 8.29 8.76 -0.13
N ASP A 76 7.17 8.06 -0.33
CA ASP A 76 5.86 8.70 -0.42
C ASP A 76 5.32 9.09 0.96
N SER A 77 5.54 8.25 1.98
CA SER A 77 5.10 8.52 3.35
C SER A 77 5.95 7.80 4.41
N SER A 78 5.73 8.14 5.67
CA SER A 78 6.39 7.51 6.82
C SER A 78 5.41 7.34 7.97
N TYR A 79 5.49 6.22 8.69
CA TYR A 79 4.67 5.96 9.87
C TYR A 79 5.55 5.57 11.06
N SER A 80 5.49 6.35 12.14
CA SER A 80 6.22 6.06 13.38
C SER A 80 5.34 5.32 14.37
N MET A 81 5.88 4.24 14.92
CA MET A 81 5.25 3.37 15.90
C MET A 81 6.02 3.48 17.20
N HIS A 82 5.30 3.52 18.31
CA HIS A 82 5.88 3.37 19.64
C HIS A 82 5.45 2.02 20.21
N ASN A 83 6.41 1.16 20.54
CA ASN A 83 6.15 -0.08 21.24
C ASN A 83 6.13 0.18 22.75
N SER A 84 4.94 0.22 23.37
CA SER A 84 4.81 0.46 24.81
C SER A 84 5.38 -0.65 25.70
N LEU A 85 5.62 -1.86 25.17
CA LEU A 85 6.20 -2.98 25.92
C LEU A 85 7.73 -2.91 25.97
N SER A 86 8.38 -2.62 24.83
CA SER A 86 9.84 -2.48 24.78
C SER A 86 10.33 -1.04 24.99
N GLY A 87 9.43 -0.06 24.91
CA GLY A 87 9.76 1.37 24.90
C GLY A 87 10.43 1.84 23.60
N GLU A 88 10.51 0.98 22.59
CA GLU A 88 11.22 1.26 21.35
C GLU A 88 10.32 1.95 20.32
N ASP A 89 10.85 2.98 19.67
CA ASP A 89 10.23 3.59 18.50
C ASP A 89 10.69 2.90 17.21
N SER A 90 9.85 2.80 16.20
CA SER A 90 10.29 2.41 14.86
C SER A 90 9.57 3.25 13.83
N THR A 91 10.21 3.50 12.69
CA THR A 91 9.56 4.22 11.60
C THR A 91 9.53 3.33 10.37
N LEU A 92 8.34 3.17 9.80
CA LEU A 92 8.14 2.57 8.49
C LEU A 92 8.35 3.64 7.43
N CYS A 93 9.18 3.33 6.44
CA CYS A 93 9.31 4.11 5.22
C CYS A 93 8.40 3.47 4.17
N LEU A 94 7.54 4.26 3.55
CA LEU A 94 6.43 3.76 2.75
C LEU A 94 6.47 4.34 1.34
N ASP A 95 6.25 3.45 0.37
CA ASP A 95 5.88 3.83 -1.00
C ASP A 95 4.42 3.45 -1.24
N ILE A 96 3.74 4.16 -2.13
CA ILE A 96 2.43 3.78 -2.62
C ILE A 96 2.51 2.38 -3.23
N ASP A 97 1.52 1.54 -2.92
CA ASP A 97 1.42 0.18 -3.43
C ASP A 97 0.88 0.16 -4.88
N TRP A 98 1.68 0.69 -5.80
CA TRP A 98 1.37 0.73 -7.22
C TRP A 98 1.30 -0.67 -7.83
N VAL A 99 0.23 -0.92 -8.59
CA VAL A 99 0.04 -2.14 -9.39
C VAL A 99 -0.26 -1.71 -10.82
N VAL A 100 0.52 -2.21 -11.78
CA VAL A 100 0.30 -1.93 -13.21
C VAL A 100 -1.11 -2.35 -13.62
N GLY A 101 -1.82 -1.44 -14.30
CA GLY A 101 -3.23 -1.57 -14.68
C GLY A 101 -4.21 -1.13 -13.58
N GLY A 102 -3.78 -1.01 -12.33
CA GLY A 102 -4.60 -0.54 -11.22
C GLY A 102 -4.62 0.98 -11.09
N CYS A 103 -5.65 1.51 -10.41
CA CYS A 103 -5.78 2.93 -10.12
C CYS A 103 -5.63 3.26 -8.64
N MET A 104 -4.97 4.40 -8.38
CA MET A 104 -4.94 5.07 -7.09
C MET A 104 -5.59 6.44 -7.24
N SER A 105 -6.39 6.86 -6.27
CA SER A 105 -6.70 8.27 -6.08
C SER A 105 -5.56 8.88 -5.28
N VAL A 106 -4.87 9.87 -5.85
CA VAL A 106 -3.73 10.54 -5.20
C VAL A 106 -4.00 12.03 -5.15
N ASP A 107 -4.13 12.57 -3.94
CA ASP A 107 -4.34 14.01 -3.75
C ASP A 107 -3.07 14.79 -4.16
N PRO A 108 -3.12 15.66 -5.18
CA PRO A 108 -1.97 16.45 -5.62
C PRO A 108 -1.50 17.44 -4.54
N ALA A 109 -2.34 17.77 -3.56
CA ALA A 109 -1.96 18.61 -2.43
C ALA A 109 -1.40 17.83 -1.23
N HIS A 110 -1.34 16.49 -1.31
CA HIS A 110 -0.85 15.60 -0.25
C HIS A 110 -1.53 15.82 1.12
N LYS A 111 -2.80 16.22 1.14
CA LYS A 111 -3.58 16.44 2.38
C LYS A 111 -4.23 15.17 2.90
N THR A 112 -4.46 14.21 2.01
CA THR A 112 -5.02 12.90 2.34
C THR A 112 -4.13 11.79 1.80
N ASP A 113 -4.06 10.68 2.53
CA ASP A 113 -3.39 9.48 2.05
C ASP A 113 -4.01 8.99 0.73
N PRO A 114 -3.19 8.45 -0.19
CA PRO A 114 -3.68 7.82 -1.40
C PRO A 114 -4.51 6.58 -1.04
N PHE A 115 -5.45 6.21 -1.91
CA PHE A 115 -6.23 5.00 -1.75
C PHE A 115 -6.51 4.34 -3.09
N ARG A 116 -6.65 3.02 -3.08
CA ARG A 116 -6.95 2.25 -4.29
C ARG A 116 -8.41 2.48 -4.69
N VAL A 117 -8.64 2.57 -5.99
CA VAL A 117 -9.97 2.84 -6.54
C VAL A 117 -10.16 2.14 -7.88
N ASP A 118 -11.40 1.86 -8.25
CA ASP A 118 -11.72 1.49 -9.63
C ASP A 118 -11.39 2.66 -10.57
N CYS A 119 -10.70 2.38 -11.68
CA CYS A 119 -10.34 3.41 -12.64
C CYS A 119 -11.54 4.17 -13.23
N ASN A 120 -12.72 3.52 -13.29
CA ASN A 120 -13.96 4.06 -13.81
C ASN A 120 -14.85 4.70 -12.73
N ASP A 121 -14.45 4.69 -11.46
CA ASP A 121 -15.22 5.32 -10.39
C ASP A 121 -15.15 6.85 -10.51
N THR A 122 -16.12 7.45 -11.20
CA THR A 122 -16.20 8.89 -11.40
C THR A 122 -16.44 9.69 -10.11
N SER A 123 -16.76 9.04 -8.98
CA SER A 123 -16.94 9.71 -7.70
C SER A 123 -15.62 10.01 -6.98
N ALA A 124 -14.57 9.23 -7.27
CA ALA A 124 -13.25 9.44 -6.68
C ALA A 124 -12.44 10.48 -7.46
N PRO A 125 -11.86 11.49 -6.81
CA PRO A 125 -11.05 12.49 -7.50
C PRO A 125 -9.66 11.93 -7.88
N HIS A 126 -8.95 12.67 -8.73
CA HIS A 126 -7.50 12.49 -8.98
C HIS A 126 -7.04 11.04 -9.23
N ARG A 127 -7.80 10.30 -10.05
CA ARG A 127 -7.51 8.89 -10.34
C ARG A 127 -6.33 8.78 -11.29
N GLN A 128 -5.29 8.10 -10.85
CA GLN A 128 -4.08 7.80 -11.61
C GLN A 128 -3.99 6.30 -11.86
N ARG A 129 -3.99 5.89 -13.13
CA ARG A 129 -3.74 4.50 -13.51
C ARG A 129 -2.25 4.29 -13.69
N ALA A 130 -1.66 3.31 -12.99
CA ALA A 130 -0.27 2.93 -13.25
C ALA A 130 -0.17 2.17 -14.58
N THR A 131 0.58 2.72 -15.52
CA THR A 131 0.76 2.13 -16.86
C THR A 131 2.03 1.30 -16.94
N GLN A 132 3.07 1.70 -16.22
CA GLN A 132 4.37 1.04 -16.23
C GLN A 132 5.18 1.40 -14.98
N ILE A 133 6.08 0.50 -14.57
CA ILE A 133 7.10 0.79 -13.55
C ILE A 133 8.46 0.65 -14.22
N LEU A 134 9.12 1.79 -14.43
CA LEU A 134 10.48 1.87 -14.95
C LEU A 134 11.48 1.69 -13.81
N ARG A 135 12.51 0.87 -13.99
CA ARG A 135 13.54 0.59 -12.98
C ARG A 135 14.93 0.85 -13.57
N ASP A 136 15.91 0.98 -12.68
CA ASP A 136 17.33 1.13 -13.04
C ASP A 136 17.59 2.30 -13.99
N LEU A 137 16.87 3.40 -13.78
CA LEU A 137 16.94 4.60 -14.61
C LEU A 137 18.26 5.36 -14.38
N ASP A 138 18.79 5.91 -15.46
CA ASP A 138 19.93 6.82 -15.38
C ASP A 138 19.49 8.19 -14.83
N PRO A 139 20.28 8.84 -13.95
CA PRO A 139 20.00 10.19 -13.49
C PRO A 139 20.16 11.25 -14.61
N PRO A 140 19.33 12.32 -14.61
CA PRO A 140 18.23 12.56 -13.69
C PRO A 140 17.01 11.67 -13.99
N VAL A 141 16.37 11.17 -12.94
CA VAL A 141 15.12 10.40 -13.04
C VAL A 141 13.96 11.37 -13.14
N THR A 142 13.27 11.39 -14.27
CA THR A 142 12.28 12.41 -14.63
C THR A 142 11.03 11.78 -15.26
N ALA A 143 9.88 12.45 -15.12
CA ALA A 143 8.59 11.92 -15.57
C ALA A 143 8.43 11.89 -17.11
N ASP A 144 9.28 12.59 -17.86
CA ASP A 144 9.35 12.54 -19.32
C ASP A 144 9.82 11.18 -19.87
N GLN A 145 10.43 10.34 -19.02
CA GLN A 145 10.75 8.95 -19.34
C GLN A 145 9.48 8.08 -19.47
N CYS A 146 8.34 8.57 -18.97
CA CYS A 146 7.04 7.94 -19.16
C CYS A 146 6.43 8.36 -20.49
N VAL A 147 5.81 7.42 -21.21
CA VAL A 147 5.14 7.69 -22.50
C VAL A 147 4.05 8.77 -22.37
N SER A 148 3.36 8.82 -21.23
CA SER A 148 2.37 9.85 -20.92
C SER A 148 2.98 11.23 -20.60
N GLY A 149 4.28 11.30 -20.34
CA GLY A 149 4.97 12.45 -19.74
C GLY A 149 4.63 12.68 -18.26
N VAL A 150 3.88 11.77 -17.64
CA VAL A 150 3.41 11.88 -16.25
C VAL A 150 3.80 10.64 -15.46
N GLY A 151 4.36 10.83 -14.27
CA GLY A 151 4.79 9.74 -13.41
C GLY A 151 5.25 10.23 -12.04
N TYR A 152 5.29 9.30 -11.09
CA TYR A 152 5.88 9.50 -9.77
C TYR A 152 7.33 9.04 -9.82
N THR A 153 8.28 9.94 -9.56
CA THR A 153 9.71 9.67 -9.68
C THR A 153 10.36 9.42 -8.32
N TYR A 154 11.18 8.38 -8.27
CA TYR A 154 11.92 7.96 -7.10
C TYR A 154 13.41 8.10 -7.42
N THR A 155 13.92 9.32 -7.25
CA THR A 155 15.21 9.75 -7.79
C THR A 155 16.41 9.11 -7.09
N GLN A 156 16.32 8.87 -5.78
CA GLN A 156 17.38 8.21 -5.02
C GLN A 156 17.43 6.71 -5.34
N ARG A 157 16.26 6.10 -5.52
CA ARG A 157 16.12 4.65 -5.80
C ARG A 157 16.06 4.31 -7.30
N ARG A 158 16.20 5.31 -8.17
CA ARG A 158 16.32 5.19 -9.63
C ARG A 158 15.18 4.45 -10.33
N PHE A 159 13.94 4.77 -9.96
CA PHE A 159 12.77 4.18 -10.61
C PHE A 159 11.65 5.22 -10.76
N ALA A 160 10.70 4.95 -11.65
CA ALA A 160 9.53 5.81 -11.84
C ALA A 160 8.29 4.95 -12.05
N VAL A 161 7.16 5.40 -11.51
CA VAL A 161 5.84 4.82 -11.78
C VAL A 161 5.15 5.73 -12.77
N CYS A 162 5.05 5.26 -14.01
CA CYS A 162 4.35 5.96 -15.07
C CYS A 162 2.85 5.83 -14.87
N VAL A 163 2.16 6.95 -15.01
CA VAL A 163 0.72 7.02 -14.79
C VAL A 163 0.03 7.77 -15.92
N GLU A 164 -1.28 7.59 -15.99
CA GLU A 164 -2.17 8.45 -16.75
C GLU A 164 -3.34 8.89 -15.88
N ASP A 165 -3.78 10.12 -16.09
CA ASP A 165 -4.96 10.66 -15.44
C ASP A 165 -6.21 10.11 -16.12
N VAL A 166 -7.00 9.35 -15.36
CA VAL A 166 -8.28 8.77 -15.80
C VAL A 166 -9.49 9.44 -15.14
N SER A 167 -9.26 10.60 -14.49
CA SER A 167 -10.32 11.39 -13.84
C SER A 167 -11.33 11.93 -14.85
N ASN A 168 -10.83 12.33 -16.02
CA ASN A 168 -11.63 12.60 -17.20
C ASN A 168 -11.67 11.29 -17.99
N GLY A 169 -12.85 10.66 -18.14
CA GLY A 169 -12.99 9.36 -18.81
C GLY A 169 -12.39 9.31 -20.23
N PRO A 170 -12.46 8.17 -20.94
CA PRO A 170 -11.82 8.02 -22.24
C PRO A 170 -12.16 9.19 -23.16
N ARG A 171 -11.14 9.94 -23.59
CA ARG A 171 -11.28 10.88 -24.71
C ARG A 171 -11.41 10.03 -25.97
N THR A 172 -12.65 9.69 -26.33
CA THR A 172 -13.02 9.06 -27.59
C THR A 172 -12.64 9.94 -28.77
#